data_AF-A0AAD4EAX0-F1
#
_entry.id   AF-A0AAD4EAX0-F1
#
_cell.length_a   1.000
_cell.length_b   1.000
_cell.length_c   1.000
_cell.angle_alpha   90.00
_cell.angle_beta   90.00
_cell.angle_gamma   90.00
#
_symmetry.space_group_name_H-M   'P 1'
#
loop_
_entity.id
_entity.type
_entity.pdbx_description
1 polymer ?
#
loop_
_entity_poly.entity_id
_entity_poly.type
_entity_poly.pdbx_seq_one_letter_code
_entity_poly.pdbx_strand_id
1 'polypeptide(L)' 'ISKALQWWSETIWKAITCYNIQAAALNPPRPKISWKDIAEYGFLAEFDLLHHSHTDIRSNDWAKPAHQEATTKYLKLL' A
#
# COMPACT_ATOMS: atom_id res chain seq x y z
N ILE A 1 16.22 -15.76 2.64
CA ILE A 1 15.42 -15.02 1.64
C ILE A 1 14.05 -15.71 1.38
N SER A 2 13.97 -17.04 1.35
CA SER A 2 12.72 -17.77 1.03
C SER A 2 11.51 -17.54 1.95
N LYS A 3 11.71 -17.47 3.28
CA LYS A 3 10.60 -17.35 4.24
C LYS A 3 9.85 -16.02 4.12
N ALA A 4 10.57 -14.93 3.88
CA ALA A 4 9.96 -13.61 3.72
C ALA A 4 9.08 -13.59 2.46
N LEU A 5 9.58 -14.10 1.34
CA LEU A 5 8.84 -14.16 0.09
C LEU A 5 7.56 -15.02 0.21
N GLN A 6 7.64 -16.15 0.93
CA GLN A 6 6.49 -17.00 1.18
C GLN A 6 5.42 -16.30 2.03
N TRP A 7 5.84 -15.63 3.12
CA TRP A 7 4.92 -14.87 3.97
C TRP A 7 4.23 -13.73 3.22
N TRP A 8 4.98 -13.03 2.36
CA TRP A 8 4.43 -11.99 1.48
C TRP A 8 3.40 -12.57 0.50
N SER A 9 3.70 -13.69 -0.15
CA SER A 9 2.75 -14.37 -1.06
C SER A 9 1.45 -14.76 -0.35
N GLU A 10 1.54 -15.38 0.83
CA GLU A 10 0.38 -15.74 1.65
C GLU A 10 -0.44 -14.52 2.08
N THR A 11 0.22 -13.41 2.37
CA THR A 11 -0.43 -12.15 2.76
C THR A 11 -1.23 -11.56 1.61
N ILE A 12 -0.68 -11.55 0.40
CA ILE A 12 -1.36 -11.06 -0.80
C ILE A 12 -2.56 -11.95 -1.15
N TRP A 13 -2.42 -13.27 -1.07
CA TRP A 13 -3.53 -14.21 -1.27
C TRP A 13 -4.71 -13.97 -0.32
N LYS A 14 -4.41 -13.73 0.96
CA LYS A 14 -5.44 -13.40 1.97
C LYS A 14 -6.12 -12.07 1.66
N ALA A 15 -5.35 -11.06 1.25
CA ALA A 15 -5.88 -9.75 0.89
C ALA A 15 -6.85 -9.83 -0.31
N ILE A 16 -6.46 -10.54 -1.39
CA ILE A 16 -7.32 -10.78 -2.57
C ILE A 16 -8.63 -11.45 -2.16
N THR A 17 -8.54 -12.49 -1.32
CA THR A 17 -9.71 -13.25 -0.87
C THR A 17 -10.67 -12.37 -0.08
N CYS A 18 -10.15 -11.59 0.87
CA CYS A 18 -10.94 -10.66 1.66
C CYS A 18 -11.61 -9.60 0.77
N TYR A 19 -10.85 -8.99 -0.14
CA TYR A 19 -11.38 -8.02 -1.09
C TYR A 19 -12.54 -8.61 -1.91
N ASN A 20 -12.36 -9.79 -2.50
CA ASN A 20 -13.36 -10.40 -3.37
C ASN A 20 -14.67 -10.75 -2.64
N ILE A 21 -14.57 -11.13 -1.36
CA ILE A 21 -15.75 -11.35 -0.50
C ILE A 21 -16.51 -10.03 -0.33
N GLN A 22 -15.81 -8.95 0.02
CA GLN A 22 -16.45 -7.65 0.26
C GLN A 22 -16.97 -7.02 -1.03
N ALA A 23 -16.23 -7.15 -2.14
CA ALA A 23 -16.62 -6.66 -3.45
C ALA A 23 -17.96 -7.27 -3.91
N ALA A 24 -18.18 -8.55 -3.62
CA ALA A 24 -19.44 -9.23 -3.92
C ALA A 24 -20.61 -8.80 -3.04
N ALA A 25 -20.33 -8.29 -1.82
CA ALA A 25 -21.35 -7.81 -0.88
C ALA A 25 -21.81 -6.36 -1.16
N LEU A 26 -21.14 -5.63 -2.05
CA LEU A 26 -21.51 -4.27 -2.44
C LEU A 26 -22.70 -4.25 -3.41
N ASN A 27 -23.41 -3.13 -3.47
CA ASN A 27 -24.51 -2.92 -4.41
C ASN A 27 -24.30 -1.59 -5.19
N PRO A 28 -23.94 -1.63 -6.48
CA PRO A 28 -23.74 -2.82 -7.30
C PRO A 28 -22.47 -3.61 -6.94
N PRO A 29 -22.44 -4.93 -7.19
CA PRO A 29 -21.24 -5.75 -6.95
C PRO A 29 -20.03 -5.22 -7.72
N ARG A 30 -18.87 -5.21 -7.08
CA ARG A 30 -17.61 -4.82 -7.74
C ARG A 30 -16.93 -6.02 -8.40
N PRO A 31 -16.16 -5.80 -9.49
CA PRO A 31 -15.39 -6.87 -10.14
C PRO A 31 -14.41 -7.53 -9.19
N LYS A 32 -14.23 -8.85 -9.33
CA LYS A 32 -13.22 -9.60 -8.57
C LYS A 32 -11.84 -9.33 -9.13
N ILE A 33 -10.84 -9.35 -8.25
CA ILE A 33 -9.42 -9.23 -8.59
C ILE A 33 -8.80 -10.63 -8.47
N SER A 34 -7.96 -10.99 -9.43
CA SER A 34 -7.19 -12.23 -9.46
C SER A 34 -5.72 -11.99 -9.13
N TRP A 35 -5.00 -13.06 -8.80
CA TRP A 35 -3.54 -12.98 -8.60
C TRP A 35 -2.82 -12.45 -9.84
N LYS A 36 -3.29 -12.79 -11.05
CA LYS A 36 -2.67 -12.32 -12.30
C LYS A 36 -2.75 -10.80 -12.41
N ASP A 37 -3.91 -10.24 -12.10
CA ASP A 37 -4.12 -8.79 -12.12
C ASP A 37 -3.13 -8.09 -11.17
N ILE A 38 -2.90 -8.66 -9.98
CA ILE A 38 -1.97 -8.08 -9.00
C ILE A 38 -0.51 -8.34 -9.35
N ALA A 39 -0.16 -9.50 -9.89
CA ALA A 39 1.22 -9.83 -10.26
C ALA A 39 1.75 -8.90 -11.36
N GLU A 40 0.89 -8.48 -12.29
CA GLU A 40 1.21 -7.46 -13.30
C GLU A 40 1.51 -6.09 -12.64
N TYR A 41 0.80 -5.71 -11.58
CA TYR A 41 1.10 -4.49 -10.80
C TYR A 41 2.31 -4.67 -9.84
N GLY A 42 2.54 -5.87 -9.32
CA GLY A 42 3.66 -6.18 -8.44
C GLY A 42 5.00 -6.05 -9.14
N PHE A 43 5.06 -6.46 -10.41
CA PHE A 43 6.23 -6.24 -11.27
C PHE A 43 6.55 -4.75 -11.43
N LEU A 44 5.53 -3.87 -11.51
CA LEU A 44 5.72 -2.42 -11.57
C LEU A 44 6.26 -1.82 -10.25
N ALA A 45 5.91 -2.41 -9.11
CA ALA A 45 6.40 -1.99 -7.79
C ALA A 45 7.82 -2.50 -7.50
N GLU A 46 8.25 -3.60 -8.13
CA GLU A 46 9.59 -4.19 -7.99
C GLU A 46 10.64 -3.47 -8.88
N PHE A 47 10.24 -2.45 -9.63
CA PHE A 47 11.20 -1.53 -10.23
C PHE A 47 11.90 -0.71 -9.14
N ASP A 48 13.14 -1.09 -8.84
CA ASP A 48 14.17 -0.26 -8.18
C ASP A 48 14.28 1.15 -8.79
N LEU A 49 13.72 1.38 -9.98
CA LEU A 49 13.55 2.69 -10.60
C LEU A 49 12.77 3.68 -9.71
N LEU A 50 11.77 3.21 -8.96
CA LEU A 50 11.06 4.03 -7.97
C LEU A 50 11.90 4.25 -6.72
N HIS A 51 12.69 3.25 -6.30
CA HIS A 51 13.61 3.37 -5.18
C HIS A 51 14.73 4.40 -5.48
N HIS A 52 15.20 4.48 -6.72
CA HIS A 52 16.21 5.46 -7.17
C HIS A 52 15.63 6.84 -7.49
N SER A 53 14.31 6.97 -7.74
CA SER A 53 13.62 8.25 -7.92
C SER A 53 12.93 8.76 -6.65
N HIS A 54 12.94 7.97 -5.57
CA HIS A 54 12.44 8.40 -4.27
C HIS A 54 13.36 9.48 -3.72
N THR A 55 12.97 10.73 -3.94
CA THR A 55 13.61 11.88 -3.30
C THR A 55 13.46 11.69 -1.80
N ASP A 56 14.55 11.80 -1.02
CA ASP A 56 14.49 11.61 0.43
C ASP A 56 13.49 12.60 1.04
N ILE A 57 12.29 12.12 1.34
CA ILE A 57 11.22 12.97 1.85
C ILE A 57 11.54 13.53 3.23
N ARG A 58 12.54 12.98 3.95
CA ARG A 58 13.00 13.47 5.25
C ARG A 58 13.63 14.86 5.15
N SER A 59 14.07 15.28 3.97
CA SER A 59 14.57 16.65 3.76
C SER A 59 13.44 17.67 3.61
N ASN A 60 12.19 17.23 3.37
CA ASN A 60 11.06 18.13 3.24
C ASN A 60 10.61 18.68 4.61
N ASP A 61 10.27 19.96 4.67
CA ASP A 61 9.87 20.62 5.92
C ASP A 61 8.66 19.98 6.61
N TRP A 62 7.70 19.46 5.84
CA TRP A 62 6.52 18.77 6.37
C TRP A 62 6.84 17.40 6.98
N ALA A 63 7.98 16.80 6.64
CA ALA A 63 8.41 15.51 7.18
C ALA A 63 9.24 15.66 8.47
N LYS A 64 9.61 16.89 8.84
CA LYS A 64 10.34 17.17 10.09
C LYS A 64 9.42 16.96 11.30
N PRO A 65 9.90 16.33 12.40
CA PRO A 65 9.07 15.97 13.54
C PRO A 65 8.29 17.14 14.16
N ALA A 66 8.91 18.31 14.27
CA ALA A 66 8.27 19.50 14.82
C ALA A 66 7.03 19.94 14.00
N HIS A 67 7.10 19.83 12.67
CA HIS A 67 6.00 20.20 11.78
C HIS A 67 4.90 19.15 11.78
N GLN A 68 5.25 17.87 11.89
CA GLN A 68 4.28 16.78 12.04
C GLN A 68 3.51 16.88 13.36
N GLU A 69 4.19 17.21 14.47
CA GLU A 69 3.55 17.43 15.76
C GLU A 69 2.61 18.63 15.74
N ALA A 70 3.03 19.75 15.13
CA ALA A 70 2.19 20.93 14.99
C ALA A 70 0.93 20.63 14.16
N THR A 71 1.09 19.95 13.03
CA THR A 71 -0.02 19.54 12.14
C THR A 71 -0.97 18.58 12.87
N THR A 72 -0.43 17.61 13.59
CA THR A 72 -1.23 16.64 14.37
C THR A 72 -2.02 17.33 15.48
N LYS A 73 -1.42 18.30 16.18
CA LYS A 73 -2.11 19.10 17.20
C LYS A 73 -3.21 19.96 16.58
N TYR A 74 -2.93 20.62 15.46
CA TYR A 74 -3.92 21.42 14.73
C TYR A 74 -5.10 20.59 14.24
N LEU A 75 -4.85 19.43 13.62
CA LEU A 75 -5.91 18.53 13.12
C LEU A 75 -6.72 17.86 14.23
N LYS A 76 -6.17 17.72 15.44
CA LYS A 76 -6.90 17.22 16.62
C LYS A 76 -7.74 18.29 17.31
N LEU A 77 -7.49 19.57 17.00
CA LEU A 77 -8.26 20.70 17.50
C LEU A 77 -9.41 21.09 16.55
N LEU A 78 -9.38 20.58 15.32
CA LEU A 78 -10.50 20.56 14.36
C LEU A 78 -11.45 19.41 14.68
#